data_AF-A0A1E4Q3J7-F1
#
_entry.id   AF-A0A1E4Q3J7-F1
#
_cell.length_a   1.000
_cell.length_b   1.000
_cell.length_c   1.000
_cell.angle_alpha   90.00
_cell.angle_beta   90.00
_cell.angle_gamma   90.00
#
_symmetry.space_group_name_H-M   'P 1'
#
loop_
_entity.id
_entity.type
_entity.pdbx_description
1 polymer ?
#
loop_
_entity_poly.entity_id
_entity_poly.type
_entity_poly.pdbx_seq_one_letter_code
_entity_poly.pdbx_strand_id
1 'polypeptide(L)'
;RMDVAAATEAVMSMLRRYQDQFQDWRLTDYAYNAGEFAVRKLVARHGVPAEQPVVPKLPVRNVTREHLVKLLAIACVVRQPDRFHVQLPTLAAERHLVAVPIKQAMSMSSAAQHAGMSVDALRDYNAAFLNNRIDPDYAHTLMLPGDRVDQFVEAMQHIGASAAAGDTDPAPTTVKTTHTVRPGESLWTIAKRRGVAVKQLKRWNRLHDDRVRPGQVLQLTAP
;
A
#
# COMPACT_ATOMS: atom_id res chain seq x y z
N ARG A 1 5.59 3.88 5.68
CA ARG A 1 6.15 4.15 4.33
C ARG A 1 5.65 3.20 3.23
N MET A 2 4.87 2.15 3.55
CA MET A 2 4.37 1.17 2.58
C MET A 2 2.86 1.30 2.29
N ASP A 3 2.19 2.27 2.92
CA ASP A 3 0.81 2.61 2.59
C ASP A 3 0.80 3.54 1.38
N VAL A 4 0.44 2.96 0.23
CA VAL A 4 0.41 3.66 -1.06
C VAL A 4 -0.70 4.72 -1.07
N ALA A 5 -1.84 4.44 -0.46
CA ALA A 5 -2.97 5.37 -0.42
C ALA A 5 -2.62 6.60 0.42
N ALA A 6 -2.14 6.38 1.65
CA ALA A 6 -1.72 7.48 2.53
C ALA A 6 -0.54 8.27 1.95
N ALA A 7 0.42 7.60 1.30
CA ALA A 7 1.53 8.28 0.62
C ALA A 7 1.03 9.14 -0.56
N THR A 8 0.09 8.63 -1.34
CA THR A 8 -0.53 9.37 -2.45
C THR A 8 -1.28 10.59 -1.92
N GLU A 9 -2.08 10.44 -0.88
CA GLU A 9 -2.81 11.54 -0.26
C GLU A 9 -1.86 12.62 0.28
N ALA A 10 -0.78 12.22 0.95
CA ALA A 10 0.23 13.14 1.46
C ALA A 10 0.91 13.94 0.32
N VAL A 11 1.26 13.27 -0.79
CA VAL A 11 1.82 13.93 -1.99
C VAL A 11 0.80 14.88 -2.61
N MET A 12 -0.46 14.47 -2.78
CA MET A 12 -1.51 15.32 -3.34
C MET A 12 -1.82 16.52 -2.44
N SER A 13 -1.78 16.35 -1.12
CA SER A 13 -1.89 17.44 -0.14
C SER A 13 -0.70 18.42 -0.27
N MET A 14 0.52 17.90 -0.43
CA MET A 14 1.71 18.72 -0.66
C MET A 14 1.63 19.51 -1.98
N LEU A 15 1.25 18.87 -3.09
CA LEU A 15 1.10 19.54 -4.39
C LEU A 15 0.01 20.62 -4.35
N ARG A 16 -1.11 20.39 -3.66
CA ARG A 16 -2.14 21.42 -3.43
C ARG A 16 -1.58 22.63 -2.68
N ARG A 17 -0.85 22.42 -1.58
CA ARG A 17 -0.20 23.53 -0.85
C ARG A 17 0.76 24.32 -1.72
N TYR A 18 1.56 23.64 -2.56
CA TYR A 18 2.46 24.32 -3.49
C TYR A 18 1.69 25.12 -4.53
N GLN A 19 0.58 24.59 -5.05
CA GLN A 19 -0.27 25.31 -5.98
C GLN A 19 -0.91 26.54 -5.34
N ASP A 20 -1.41 26.43 -4.10
CA ASP A 20 -1.96 27.56 -3.36
C ASP A 20 -0.90 28.65 -3.14
N GLN A 21 0.34 28.25 -2.87
CA GLN A 21 1.45 29.16 -2.63
C GLN A 21 1.97 29.85 -3.90
N PHE A 22 2.20 29.09 -4.97
CA PHE A 22 2.89 29.60 -6.16
C PHE A 22 1.92 30.04 -7.25
N GLN A 23 0.66 29.59 -7.22
CA GLN A 23 -0.38 29.84 -8.23
C GLN A 23 0.07 29.49 -9.66
N ASP A 24 1.06 28.60 -9.80
CA ASP A 24 1.64 28.21 -11.07
C ASP A 24 2.15 26.77 -10.99
N TRP A 25 1.53 25.88 -11.77
CA TRP A 25 1.87 24.46 -11.80
C TRP A 25 3.33 24.19 -12.21
N ARG A 26 3.96 25.10 -12.96
CA ARG A 26 5.38 24.99 -13.35
C ARG A 26 6.30 25.21 -12.14
N LEU A 27 5.93 26.15 -11.26
CA LEU A 27 6.65 26.38 -10.00
C LEU A 27 6.34 25.29 -8.97
N THR A 28 5.11 24.78 -8.95
CA THR A 28 4.71 23.60 -8.15
C THR A 28 5.57 22.38 -8.50
N ASP A 29 5.77 22.10 -9.79
CA ASP A 29 6.65 21.01 -10.24
C ASP A 29 8.11 21.22 -9.82
N TYR A 30 8.63 22.44 -10.00
CA TYR A 30 9.97 22.78 -9.52
C TYR A 30 10.09 22.59 -8.00
N ALA A 31 9.06 22.93 -7.21
CA ALA A 31 9.08 22.77 -5.76
C ALA A 31 9.00 21.30 -5.34
N TYR A 32 8.25 20.49 -6.09
CA TYR A 32 8.22 19.04 -5.92
C TYR A 32 9.61 18.41 -6.16
N ASN A 33 10.31 18.84 -7.21
CA ASN A 33 11.61 18.27 -7.57
C ASN A 33 12.80 18.83 -6.77
N ALA A 34 12.85 20.15 -6.54
CA ALA A 34 13.98 20.85 -5.94
C ALA A 34 13.75 21.32 -4.50
N GLY A 35 12.53 21.18 -3.98
CA GLY A 35 12.11 21.60 -2.64
C GLY A 35 11.51 23.02 -2.61
N GLU A 36 10.47 23.19 -1.79
CA GLU A 36 9.70 24.44 -1.67
C GLU A 36 10.57 25.64 -1.30
N PHE A 37 11.51 25.49 -0.37
CA PHE A 37 12.34 26.60 0.11
C PHE A 37 13.29 27.11 -0.97
N ALA A 38 13.76 26.23 -1.86
CA ALA A 38 14.60 26.61 -2.98
C ALA A 38 13.81 27.44 -3.99
N VAL A 39 12.59 26.99 -4.33
CA VAL A 39 11.71 27.72 -5.27
C VAL A 39 11.23 29.05 -4.70
N ARG A 40 10.89 29.12 -3.40
CA ARG A 40 10.55 30.39 -2.74
C ARG A 40 11.69 31.41 -2.85
N LYS A 41 12.93 31.00 -2.58
CA LYS A 41 14.12 31.86 -2.72
C LYS A 41 14.35 32.28 -4.17
N LEU A 42 14.09 31.39 -5.12
CA LEU A 42 14.21 31.65 -6.56
C LEU A 42 13.20 32.74 -6.99
N VAL A 43 11.93 32.57 -6.65
CA VAL A 43 10.85 33.52 -6.97
C VAL A 43 11.08 34.87 -6.30
N ALA A 44 11.52 34.88 -5.04
CA ALA A 44 11.83 36.13 -4.34
C ALA A 44 12.96 36.95 -5.02
N ARG A 45 13.89 36.30 -5.72
CA ARG A 45 15.00 36.98 -6.42
C ARG A 45 14.69 37.34 -7.87
N HIS A 46 13.94 36.49 -8.57
CA HIS A 46 13.76 36.59 -10.02
C HIS A 46 12.32 36.94 -10.43
N GLY A 47 11.41 37.03 -9.46
CA GLY A 47 9.99 37.22 -9.71
C GLY A 47 9.28 35.94 -10.12
N VAL A 48 7.95 36.05 -10.26
CA VAL A 48 7.12 35.00 -10.84
C VAL A 48 7.27 35.00 -12.37
N PRO A 49 7.30 33.82 -13.02
CA PRO A 49 7.38 33.74 -14.46
C PRO A 49 6.08 34.19 -15.13
N ALA A 50 6.16 34.70 -16.35
CA ALA A 50 4.98 35.05 -17.14
C ALA A 50 4.05 33.85 -17.35
N GLU A 51 2.74 34.08 -17.32
CA GLU A 51 1.69 33.07 -17.51
C GLU A 51 1.63 32.59 -18.97
N GLN A 52 2.55 31.68 -19.31
CA GLN A 52 2.67 31.10 -20.63
C GLN A 52 2.85 29.58 -20.51
N PRO A 53 2.33 28.77 -21.44
CA PRO A 53 2.44 27.32 -21.39
C PRO A 53 3.83 26.82 -21.84
N VAL A 54 4.89 27.53 -21.45
CA VAL A 54 6.29 27.22 -21.76
C VAL A 54 7.11 27.05 -20.49
N VAL A 55 8.24 26.35 -20.62
CA VAL A 55 9.19 26.16 -19.53
C VAL A 55 9.77 27.52 -19.10
N PRO A 56 9.65 27.91 -17.82
CA PRO A 56 10.15 29.19 -17.35
C PRO A 56 11.66 29.35 -17.57
N LYS A 57 12.08 30.57 -17.92
CA LYS A 57 13.50 30.95 -18.01
C LYS A 57 14.07 31.34 -16.64
N LEU A 58 13.89 30.47 -15.65
CA LEU A 58 14.45 30.65 -14.30
C LEU A 58 15.75 29.82 -14.13
N PRO A 59 16.72 30.29 -13.32
CA PRO A 59 17.97 29.58 -13.07
C PRO A 59 17.77 28.40 -12.09
N VAL A 60 17.30 27.27 -12.62
CA VAL A 60 17.17 25.99 -11.90
C VAL A 60 18.20 24.97 -12.40
N ARG A 61 18.44 23.90 -11.62
CA ARG A 61 19.29 22.78 -12.04
C ARG A 61 18.68 22.07 -13.27
N ASN A 62 19.52 21.51 -14.14
CA ASN A 62 19.06 20.81 -15.35
C ASN A 62 18.05 19.70 -15.05
N VAL A 63 18.30 18.90 -14.01
CA VAL A 63 17.38 17.82 -13.59
C VAL A 63 15.97 18.32 -13.25
N THR A 64 15.86 19.51 -12.64
CA THR A 64 14.60 20.15 -12.29
C THR A 64 13.88 20.69 -13.53
N ARG A 65 14.63 21.29 -14.45
CA ARG A 65 14.09 21.73 -15.74
C ARG A 65 13.60 20.54 -16.57
N GLU A 66 14.38 19.48 -16.64
CA GLU A 66 14.04 18.27 -17.40
C GLU A 66 12.80 17.56 -16.85
N HIS A 67 12.61 17.57 -15.53
CA HIS A 67 11.41 17.02 -14.90
C HIS A 67 10.14 17.71 -15.43
N LEU A 68 10.11 19.05 -15.42
CA LEU A 68 9.00 19.82 -15.96
C LEU A 68 8.81 19.60 -17.46
N VAL A 69 9.90 19.55 -18.23
CA VAL A 69 9.83 19.28 -19.69
C VAL A 69 9.15 17.94 -19.97
N LYS A 70 9.53 16.88 -19.26
CA LYS A 70 8.93 15.55 -19.41
C LYS A 70 7.44 15.56 -19.04
N LEU A 71 7.09 16.23 -17.94
CA LEU A 71 5.69 16.32 -17.51
C LEU A 71 4.84 17.07 -18.53
N LEU A 72 5.32 18.20 -19.06
CA LEU A 72 4.62 18.96 -20.11
C LEU A 72 4.51 18.17 -21.41
N ALA A 73 5.53 17.40 -21.79
CA ALA A 73 5.48 16.53 -22.95
C ALA A 73 4.40 15.45 -22.80
N ILE A 74 4.35 14.78 -21.64
CA ILE A 74 3.30 13.79 -21.33
C ILE A 74 1.92 14.47 -21.36
N ALA A 75 1.77 15.65 -20.76
CA ALA A 75 0.52 16.40 -20.78
C ALA A 75 0.08 16.76 -22.21
N CYS A 76 1.01 17.03 -23.12
CA CYS A 76 0.70 17.22 -24.55
C CYS A 76 0.17 15.93 -25.20
N VAL A 77 0.82 14.79 -24.95
CA VAL A 77 0.36 13.49 -25.47
C VAL A 77 -1.02 13.14 -24.94
N VAL A 78 -1.26 13.31 -23.63
CA VAL A 78 -2.54 13.02 -23.00
C VAL A 78 -3.66 13.93 -23.52
N ARG A 79 -3.36 15.22 -23.80
CA ARG A 79 -4.35 16.18 -24.29
C ARG A 79 -4.70 16.00 -25.77
N GLN A 80 -3.77 15.46 -26.57
CA GLN A 80 -3.93 15.30 -28.02
C GLN A 80 -3.39 13.93 -28.47
N PRO A 81 -3.93 12.80 -27.99
CA PRO A 81 -3.38 11.48 -28.25
C PRO A 81 -3.31 11.14 -29.75
N ASP A 82 -4.34 11.53 -30.52
CA ASP A 82 -4.42 11.30 -31.97
C ASP A 82 -3.32 12.01 -32.74
N ARG A 83 -2.92 13.22 -32.30
CA ARG A 83 -1.82 13.98 -32.91
C ARG A 83 -0.49 13.21 -32.86
N PHE A 84 -0.32 12.37 -31.84
CA PHE A 84 0.87 11.55 -31.64
C PHE A 84 0.66 10.09 -32.04
N HIS A 85 -0.51 9.74 -32.59
CA HIS A 85 -0.88 8.37 -32.94
C HIS A 85 -0.77 7.38 -31.76
N VAL A 86 -1.10 7.85 -30.54
CA VAL A 86 -1.08 7.04 -29.31
C VAL A 86 -2.50 6.75 -28.86
N GLN A 87 -2.78 5.50 -28.49
CA GLN A 87 -4.00 5.15 -27.76
C GLN A 87 -3.70 5.17 -26.26
N LEU A 88 -4.45 5.96 -25.50
CA LEU A 88 -4.29 6.00 -24.05
C LEU A 88 -4.89 4.73 -23.43
N PRO A 89 -4.20 4.09 -22.47
CA PRO A 89 -4.74 2.92 -21.80
C PRO A 89 -5.99 3.30 -21.00
N THR A 90 -7.04 2.50 -21.13
CA THR A 90 -8.23 2.59 -20.28
C THR A 90 -8.13 1.56 -19.16
N LEU A 91 -8.39 1.97 -17.92
CA LEU A 91 -8.52 1.05 -16.80
C LEU A 91 -10.01 0.70 -16.65
N ALA A 92 -10.35 -0.59 -16.79
CA ALA A 92 -11.72 -1.05 -16.57
C ALA A 92 -12.15 -0.78 -15.12
N ALA A 93 -13.42 -0.45 -14.90
CA ALA A 93 -13.93 -0.02 -13.58
C ALA A 93 -13.63 -1.03 -12.46
N GLU A 94 -13.77 -2.31 -12.80
CA GLU A 94 -13.47 -3.48 -11.97
C GLU A 94 -11.99 -3.64 -11.59
N ARG A 95 -11.06 -3.02 -12.33
CA ARG A 95 -9.62 -3.00 -12.00
C ARG A 95 -9.21 -1.82 -11.13
N HIS A 96 -10.13 -0.90 -10.81
CA HIS A 96 -9.83 0.16 -9.86
C HIS A 96 -9.65 -0.45 -8.47
N LEU A 97 -8.62 0.01 -7.78
CA LEU A 97 -8.45 -0.27 -6.37
C LEU A 97 -9.31 0.70 -5.57
N VAL A 98 -10.10 0.16 -4.66
CA VAL A 98 -10.99 0.87 -3.76
C VAL A 98 -10.44 0.71 -2.34
N ALA A 99 -10.34 1.81 -1.61
CA ALA A 99 -9.94 1.82 -0.21
C ALA A 99 -11.16 1.51 0.66
N VAL A 100 -11.25 0.30 1.21
CA VAL A 100 -12.34 -0.13 2.07
C VAL A 100 -11.97 0.11 3.54
N PRO A 101 -12.75 0.89 4.31
CA PRO A 101 -12.48 1.10 5.73
C PRO A 101 -12.53 -0.20 6.53
N ILE A 102 -11.56 -0.41 7.40
CA ILE A 102 -11.52 -1.56 8.31
C ILE A 102 -11.73 -1.10 9.75
N LYS A 103 -12.63 -1.79 10.46
CA LYS A 103 -12.99 -1.45 11.84
C LYS A 103 -12.47 -2.45 12.87
N GLN A 104 -12.17 -3.67 12.43
CA GLN A 104 -11.74 -4.76 13.29
C GLN A 104 -10.48 -5.40 12.75
N ALA A 105 -9.58 -5.78 13.66
CA ALA A 105 -8.36 -6.49 13.31
C ALA A 105 -8.69 -7.91 12.83
N MET A 106 -7.98 -8.37 11.79
CA MET A 106 -8.14 -9.72 11.24
C MET A 106 -6.84 -10.24 10.64
N SER A 107 -6.77 -11.52 10.30
CA SER A 107 -5.63 -12.04 9.55
C SER A 107 -5.77 -11.70 8.05
N MET A 108 -4.63 -11.57 7.37
CA MET A 108 -4.60 -11.41 5.91
C MET A 108 -5.27 -12.60 5.20
N SER A 109 -5.19 -13.80 5.77
CA SER A 109 -5.86 -14.99 5.24
C SER A 109 -7.38 -14.92 5.32
N SER A 110 -7.93 -14.47 6.45
CA SER A 110 -9.37 -14.28 6.62
C SER A 110 -9.87 -13.20 5.68
N ALA A 111 -9.19 -12.07 5.59
CA ALA A 111 -9.58 -11.00 4.65
C ALA A 111 -9.56 -11.48 3.19
N ALA A 112 -8.51 -12.21 2.79
CA ALA A 112 -8.41 -12.75 1.44
C ALA A 112 -9.53 -13.76 1.13
N GLN A 113 -9.89 -14.61 2.10
CA GLN A 113 -11.02 -15.53 1.99
C GLN A 113 -12.34 -14.79 1.81
N HIS A 114 -12.61 -13.76 2.62
CA HIS A 114 -13.83 -12.96 2.54
C HIS A 114 -13.91 -12.14 1.25
N ALA A 115 -12.78 -11.69 0.71
CA ALA A 115 -12.69 -11.01 -0.58
C ALA A 115 -12.61 -11.97 -1.79
N GLY A 116 -12.61 -13.29 -1.58
CA GLY A 116 -12.53 -14.27 -2.66
C GLY A 116 -11.24 -14.21 -3.49
N MET A 117 -10.10 -13.89 -2.86
CA MET A 117 -8.81 -13.75 -3.53
C MET A 117 -7.65 -14.44 -2.80
N SER A 118 -6.48 -14.49 -3.44
CA SER A 118 -5.28 -15.06 -2.81
C SER A 118 -4.67 -14.09 -1.79
N VAL A 119 -4.02 -14.65 -0.77
CA VAL A 119 -3.31 -13.87 0.26
C VAL A 119 -2.21 -13.01 -0.34
N ASP A 120 -1.48 -13.53 -1.33
CA ASP A 120 -0.39 -12.79 -1.98
C ASP A 120 -0.92 -11.63 -2.82
N ALA A 121 -2.00 -11.83 -3.59
CA ALA A 121 -2.64 -10.73 -4.33
C ALA A 121 -3.16 -9.63 -3.38
N LEU A 122 -3.81 -10.02 -2.28
CA LEU A 122 -4.26 -9.04 -1.28
C LEU A 122 -3.08 -8.27 -0.66
N ARG A 123 -1.97 -8.97 -0.39
CA ARG A 123 -0.75 -8.36 0.17
C ARG A 123 -0.10 -7.39 -0.82
N ASP A 124 -0.08 -7.71 -2.12
CA ASP A 124 0.51 -6.84 -3.14
C ASP A 124 -0.15 -5.46 -3.20
N TYR A 125 -1.47 -5.40 -2.99
CA TYR A 125 -2.20 -4.13 -2.88
C TYR A 125 -2.03 -3.44 -1.52
N ASN A 126 -1.63 -4.18 -0.48
CA ASN A 126 -1.67 -3.76 0.91
C ASN A 126 -0.34 -4.00 1.65
N ALA A 127 0.77 -3.64 1.03
CA ALA A 127 2.12 -3.83 1.58
C ALA A 127 2.35 -3.13 2.94
N ALA A 128 1.46 -2.19 3.32
CA ALA A 128 1.45 -1.55 4.63
C ALA A 128 1.27 -2.53 5.80
N PHE A 129 0.49 -3.59 5.61
CA PHE A 129 0.21 -4.56 6.66
C PHE A 129 1.36 -5.57 6.80
N LEU A 130 2.04 -5.51 7.95
CA LEU A 130 3.13 -6.41 8.28
C LEU A 130 2.62 -7.65 9.05
N ASN A 131 3.40 -8.72 9.04
CA ASN A 131 3.15 -9.94 9.82
C ASN A 131 1.81 -10.63 9.54
N ASN A 132 1.27 -10.50 8.31
CA ASN A 132 -0.01 -11.11 7.89
C ASN A 132 -1.20 -10.73 8.78
N ARG A 133 -1.15 -9.56 9.42
CA ARG A 133 -2.23 -9.04 10.27
C ARG A 133 -2.69 -7.70 9.73
N ILE A 134 -3.99 -7.59 9.54
CA ILE A 134 -4.70 -6.36 9.22
C ILE A 134 -5.15 -5.76 10.54
N ASP A 135 -4.68 -4.56 10.81
CA ASP A 135 -4.85 -3.91 12.10
C ASP A 135 -5.20 -2.44 11.88
N PRO A 136 -6.43 -2.02 12.24
CA PRO A 136 -6.91 -0.68 11.98
C PRO A 136 -6.11 0.39 12.73
N ASP A 137 -5.33 0.04 13.76
CA ASP A 137 -4.46 1.00 14.46
C ASP A 137 -3.27 1.47 13.61
N TYR A 138 -2.88 0.69 12.58
CA TYR A 138 -1.72 0.99 11.74
C TYR A 138 -2.09 1.51 10.35
N ALA A 139 -3.13 0.95 9.75
CA ALA A 139 -3.70 1.46 8.49
C ALA A 139 -5.21 1.25 8.55
N HIS A 140 -5.97 2.31 8.29
CA HIS A 140 -7.42 2.32 8.48
C HIS A 140 -8.20 1.74 7.29
N THR A 141 -7.52 1.39 6.20
CA THR A 141 -8.13 0.94 4.95
C THR A 141 -7.45 -0.30 4.38
N LEU A 142 -8.26 -1.16 3.77
CA LEU A 142 -7.83 -2.29 2.95
C LEU A 142 -8.14 -1.98 1.47
N MET A 143 -7.10 -1.96 0.63
CA MET A 143 -7.22 -1.78 -0.81
C MET A 143 -7.69 -3.07 -1.46
N LEU A 144 -8.80 -3.01 -2.19
CA LEU A 144 -9.38 -4.14 -2.92
C LEU A 144 -9.72 -3.74 -4.37
N PRO A 145 -9.59 -4.63 -5.35
CA PRO A 145 -10.22 -4.47 -6.66
C PRO A 145 -11.72 -4.25 -6.51
N GLY A 146 -12.30 -3.38 -7.36
CA GLY A 146 -13.70 -3.00 -7.29
C GLY A 146 -14.67 -4.17 -7.33
N ASP A 147 -14.36 -5.22 -8.10
CA ASP A 147 -15.17 -6.45 -8.22
C ASP A 147 -15.19 -7.32 -6.94
N ARG A 148 -14.38 -7.00 -5.92
CA ARG A 148 -14.28 -7.76 -4.65
C ARG A 148 -14.81 -7.00 -3.44
N VAL A 149 -15.14 -5.72 -3.61
CA VAL A 149 -15.56 -4.85 -2.50
C VAL A 149 -16.85 -5.35 -1.87
N ASP A 150 -17.89 -5.56 -2.68
CA ASP A 150 -19.22 -5.93 -2.18
C ASP A 150 -19.16 -7.27 -1.41
N GLN A 151 -18.50 -8.27 -2.00
CA GLN A 151 -18.29 -9.57 -1.35
C GLN A 151 -17.60 -9.44 0.02
N PHE A 152 -16.52 -8.65 0.09
CA PHE A 152 -15.80 -8.44 1.33
C PHE A 152 -16.65 -7.69 2.37
N VAL A 153 -17.35 -6.63 1.96
CA VAL A 153 -18.17 -5.80 2.85
C VAL A 153 -19.34 -6.60 3.43
N GLU A 154 -20.03 -7.39 2.62
CA GLU A 154 -21.12 -8.27 3.07
C GLU A 154 -20.61 -9.30 4.10
N ALA A 155 -19.51 -9.97 3.80
CA ALA A 155 -18.90 -10.95 4.72
C ALA A 155 -18.53 -10.30 6.08
N MET A 156 -18.03 -9.06 6.05
CA MET A 156 -17.66 -8.31 7.25
C MET A 156 -18.87 -7.88 8.09
N GLN A 157 -20.00 -7.56 7.45
CA GLN A 157 -21.25 -7.24 8.14
C GLN A 157 -21.80 -8.45 8.89
N HIS A 158 -21.75 -9.64 8.29
CA HIS A 158 -22.19 -10.88 8.94
C HIS A 158 -21.35 -11.25 10.18
N ILE A 159 -20.04 -11.01 10.15
CA ILE A 159 -19.15 -11.22 11.31
C ILE A 159 -19.50 -10.25 12.46
N GLY A 160 -19.71 -8.97 12.14
CA GLY A 160 -20.08 -7.95 13.13
C GLY A 160 -21.46 -8.19 13.75
N ALA A 161 -22.43 -8.68 12.96
CA ALA A 161 -23.76 -9.03 13.45
C ALA A 161 -23.74 -10.26 14.37
N SER A 162 -22.94 -11.28 14.06
CA SER A 162 -22.78 -12.47 14.90
C SER A 162 -22.11 -12.16 16.25
N ALA A 163 -21.16 -11.21 16.28
CA ALA A 163 -20.54 -10.75 17.53
C ALA A 163 -21.47 -9.90 18.40
N ALA A 164 -22.43 -9.18 17.79
CA ALA A 164 -23.42 -8.36 18.49
C ALA A 164 -24.65 -9.15 18.97
N ALA A 165 -24.93 -10.32 18.37
CA ALA A 165 -26.11 -11.13 18.68
C ALA A 165 -25.95 -12.08 19.89
N GLY A 166 -24.77 -12.14 20.52
CA GLY A 166 -24.58 -12.87 21.77
C GLY A 166 -24.78 -14.39 21.70
N ASP A 167 -24.81 -14.98 20.50
CA ASP A 167 -24.93 -16.43 20.33
C ASP A 167 -23.55 -17.07 20.52
N THR A 168 -23.40 -17.76 21.64
CA THR A 168 -22.22 -18.55 21.97
C THR A 168 -22.19 -19.81 21.10
N ASP A 169 -21.47 -19.75 19.99
CA ASP A 169 -20.91 -20.94 19.33
C ASP A 169 -19.43 -20.65 19.01
N PRO A 170 -18.56 -21.68 19.03
CA PRO A 170 -17.33 -21.63 19.81
C PRO A 170 -16.33 -20.63 19.23
N ALA A 171 -15.53 -20.06 20.14
CA ALA A 171 -14.33 -19.29 19.85
C ALA A 171 -13.62 -19.78 18.58
N PRO A 172 -13.06 -18.90 17.72
CA PRO A 172 -12.42 -19.31 16.49
C PRO A 172 -11.43 -20.41 16.85
N THR A 173 -11.77 -21.65 16.46
CA THR A 173 -10.95 -22.80 16.75
C THR A 173 -9.63 -22.47 16.09
N THR A 174 -8.62 -22.15 16.90
CA THR A 174 -7.25 -22.01 16.43
C THR A 174 -6.94 -23.38 15.84
N VAL A 175 -7.07 -23.50 14.51
CA VAL A 175 -6.74 -24.72 13.80
C VAL A 175 -5.27 -24.91 14.09
N LYS A 176 -4.96 -25.80 15.05
CA LYS A 176 -3.61 -26.10 15.50
C LYS A 176 -2.85 -26.63 14.30
N THR A 177 -2.21 -25.72 13.58
CA THR A 177 -1.53 -26.04 12.35
C THR A 177 -0.15 -26.49 12.76
N THR A 178 0.15 -27.78 12.58
CA THR A 178 1.46 -28.34 12.90
C THR A 178 2.28 -28.58 11.63
N HIS A 179 3.61 -28.58 11.75
CA HIS A 179 4.54 -28.88 10.67
C HIS A 179 5.64 -29.82 11.15
N THR A 180 5.79 -30.95 10.46
CA THR A 180 6.89 -31.88 10.68
C THR A 180 8.12 -31.42 9.91
N VAL A 181 9.19 -31.08 10.64
CA VAL A 181 10.47 -30.63 10.10
C VAL A 181 11.04 -31.68 9.15
N ARG A 182 11.37 -31.28 7.91
CA ARG A 182 11.98 -32.16 6.92
C ARG A 182 13.52 -32.06 6.97
N PRO A 183 14.26 -33.08 6.48
CA PRO A 183 15.71 -32.99 6.33
C PRO A 183 16.13 -31.71 5.58
N GLY A 184 17.04 -30.94 6.16
CA GLY A 184 17.54 -29.68 5.59
C GLY A 184 16.71 -28.42 5.93
N GLU A 185 15.60 -28.54 6.67
CA GLU A 185 14.86 -27.36 7.14
C GLU A 185 15.45 -26.77 8.43
N SER A 186 15.27 -25.46 8.61
CA SER A 186 15.63 -24.71 9.81
C SER A 186 14.43 -23.92 10.32
N LEU A 187 14.46 -23.46 11.57
CA LEU A 187 13.39 -22.59 12.09
C LEU A 187 13.20 -21.36 11.21
N TRP A 188 14.28 -20.81 10.65
CA TRP A 188 14.19 -19.65 9.76
C TRP A 188 13.47 -19.98 8.46
N THR A 189 13.80 -21.10 7.79
CA THR A 189 13.15 -21.45 6.52
C THR A 189 11.67 -21.82 6.71
N ILE A 190 11.33 -22.47 7.83
CA ILE A 190 9.96 -22.80 8.20
C ILE A 190 9.18 -21.52 8.54
N ALA A 191 9.73 -20.66 9.40
CA ALA A 191 9.12 -19.40 9.80
C ALA A 191 8.88 -18.48 8.59
N LYS A 192 9.87 -18.37 7.69
CA LYS A 192 9.74 -17.61 6.45
C LYS A 192 8.66 -18.17 5.52
N ARG A 193 8.60 -19.48 5.33
CA ARG A 193 7.59 -20.13 4.47
C ARG A 193 6.17 -19.97 5.03
N ARG A 194 6.03 -19.90 6.36
CA ARG A 194 4.75 -19.77 7.06
C ARG A 194 4.40 -18.33 7.43
N GLY A 195 5.27 -17.37 7.13
CA GLY A 195 5.05 -15.95 7.42
C GLY A 195 4.95 -15.62 8.91
N VAL A 196 5.67 -16.35 9.76
CA VAL A 196 5.73 -16.11 11.22
C VAL A 196 7.15 -15.73 11.63
N ALA A 197 7.33 -15.00 12.73
CA ALA A 197 8.68 -14.70 13.22
C ALA A 197 9.30 -15.92 13.92
N VAL A 198 10.61 -16.15 13.75
CA VAL A 198 11.33 -17.22 14.45
C VAL A 198 11.11 -17.14 15.97
N LYS A 199 11.12 -15.91 16.53
CA LYS A 199 10.85 -15.69 17.96
C LYS A 199 9.44 -16.16 18.39
N GLN A 200 8.43 -15.98 17.54
CA GLN A 200 7.07 -16.45 17.82
C GLN A 200 7.00 -17.97 17.72
N LEU A 201 7.60 -18.54 16.68
CA LEU A 201 7.68 -19.99 16.49
C LEU A 201 8.39 -20.68 17.66
N LYS A 202 9.49 -20.10 18.16
CA LYS A 202 10.18 -20.56 19.37
C LYS A 202 9.29 -20.49 20.60
N ARG A 203 8.57 -19.39 20.78
CA ARG A 203 7.67 -19.19 21.93
C ARG A 203 6.54 -20.23 21.96
N TRP A 204 5.88 -20.47 20.82
CA TRP A 204 4.79 -21.44 20.71
C TRP A 204 5.26 -22.87 20.96
N ASN A 205 6.50 -23.19 20.57
CA ASN A 205 7.10 -24.52 20.70
C ASN A 205 8.02 -24.68 21.91
N ARG A 206 8.09 -23.67 22.80
CA ARG A 206 8.96 -23.64 23.98
C ARG A 206 10.43 -23.98 23.66
N LEU A 207 10.93 -23.49 22.52
CA LEU A 207 12.31 -23.71 22.07
C LEU A 207 13.24 -22.65 22.64
N HIS A 208 14.35 -23.09 23.24
CA HIS A 208 15.37 -22.20 23.79
C HIS A 208 16.41 -21.78 22.73
N ASP A 209 16.77 -22.67 21.81
CA ASP A 209 17.71 -22.42 20.72
C ASP A 209 17.02 -22.44 19.35
N ASP A 210 17.81 -22.25 18.29
CA ASP A 210 17.31 -22.22 16.91
C ASP A 210 17.40 -23.58 16.22
N ARG A 211 17.74 -24.65 16.97
CA ARG A 211 17.98 -25.98 16.41
C ARG A 211 16.67 -26.74 16.31
N VAL A 212 16.45 -27.33 15.14
CA VAL A 212 15.33 -28.25 14.88
C VAL A 212 15.84 -29.52 14.24
N ARG A 213 15.24 -30.65 14.60
CA ARG A 213 15.62 -31.97 14.07
C ARG A 213 14.60 -32.43 13.03
N PRO A 214 15.02 -33.08 11.93
CA PRO A 214 14.09 -33.75 11.04
C PRO A 214 13.17 -34.71 11.82
N GLY A 215 11.87 -34.67 11.52
CA GLY A 215 10.83 -35.41 12.24
C GLY A 215 10.22 -34.67 13.43
N GLN A 216 10.79 -33.55 13.89
CA GLN A 216 10.22 -32.74 14.96
C GLN A 216 8.92 -32.05 14.50
N VAL A 217 7.87 -32.11 15.33
CA VAL A 217 6.58 -31.45 15.05
C VAL A 217 6.55 -30.08 15.70
N LEU A 218 6.30 -29.03 14.91
CA LEU A 218 6.21 -27.64 15.37
C LEU A 218 4.78 -27.11 15.23
N GLN A 219 4.27 -26.46 16.27
CA GLN A 219 3.07 -25.64 16.23
C GLN A 219 3.36 -24.33 15.47
N LEU A 220 2.56 -24.04 14.46
CA LEU A 220 2.68 -22.86 13.60
C LEU A 220 1.68 -21.75 13.93
N THR A 221 0.88 -21.93 14.98
CA THR A 221 -0.11 -20.97 15.48
C THR A 221 0.08 -20.76 16.98
N ALA A 222 -0.46 -19.66 17.51
CA ALA A 222 -0.43 -19.42 18.95
C ALA A 222 -1.21 -20.50 19.73
N PRO A 223 -0.73 -20.90 20.92
CA PRO A 223 -1.41 -21.86 21.79
C PRO A 223 -2.72 -21.33 22.36
#